data_AF-A0A2H0XQS1-F1
#
_entry.id   AF-A0A2H0XQS1-F1
#
_cell.length_a   1.000
_cell.length_b   1.000
_cell.length_c   1.000
_cell.angle_alpha   90.00
_cell.angle_beta   90.00
_cell.angle_gamma   90.00
#
_symmetry.space_group_name_H-M   'P 1'
#
loop_
_entity.id
_entity.type
_entity.pdbx_description
1 polymer ?
#
loop_
_entity_poly.entity_id
_entity_poly.type
_entity_poly.pdbx_seq_one_letter_code
_entity_poly.pdbx_strand_id
1 'polypeptide(L)'
;MLANDMENITRNIMDSYETRISFVKGLASDTAEMLKKFHSEHSERSESLHTSLQTNLKHIKTDVANFISGARQERLQRRQETFQTLLDFHEKFTNDTKNLLNNFTKMRLEKRAEQKESLANFTNQLVQHTATMLKNFREIHARMASDLNKMLFSATESRKTEIAAFMDDMAKYHQATKKELETMRKELGEFLSQSEHDRQMQFNSIMKVIRDDINDMHAAWKELGIKMQAFRSMGIPKVNEMEEAERRRIEKERAEAERKRLEQEEAERRRIEKERAEAERKRLEQEEAEKKQRELEETKAMILNAVKKNALKLPEIGNVVGKAWQALIPIMTELINDGKLSKDKDGIYHIV
;
A
#
# COMPACT_ATOMS: atom_id res chain seq x y z
N MET A 1 -166.82 -34.79 22.23
CA MET A 1 -165.43 -35.05 22.63
C MET A 1 -164.42 -34.33 21.73
N LEU A 2 -164.43 -34.49 20.41
CA LEU A 2 -163.44 -33.85 19.49
C LEU A 2 -163.28 -32.33 19.59
N ALA A 3 -164.37 -31.57 19.81
CA ALA A 3 -164.32 -30.11 19.89
C ALA A 3 -163.55 -29.61 21.14
N ASN A 4 -163.68 -30.31 22.27
CA ASN A 4 -163.03 -29.94 23.53
C ASN A 4 -161.53 -30.26 23.50
N ASP A 5 -161.14 -31.33 22.80
CA ASP A 5 -159.73 -31.68 22.57
C ASP A 5 -159.06 -30.70 21.58
N MET A 6 -159.77 -30.29 20.52
CA MET A 6 -159.28 -29.24 19.61
C MET A 6 -159.10 -27.90 20.33
N GLU A 7 -160.01 -27.53 21.24
CA GLU A 7 -159.89 -26.30 22.03
C GLU A 7 -158.69 -26.36 23.00
N ASN A 8 -158.47 -27.50 23.67
CA ASN A 8 -157.29 -27.72 24.52
C ASN A 8 -155.98 -27.76 23.73
N ILE A 9 -155.96 -28.34 22.53
CA ILE A 9 -154.80 -28.31 21.64
C ILE A 9 -154.51 -26.88 21.19
N THR A 10 -155.54 -26.12 20.80
CA THR A 10 -155.39 -24.73 20.36
C THR A 10 -154.89 -23.84 21.51
N ARG A 11 -155.42 -24.03 22.73
CA ARG A 11 -154.98 -23.32 23.94
C ARG A 11 -153.53 -23.68 24.31
N ASN A 12 -153.16 -24.97 24.32
CA ASN A 12 -151.77 -25.40 24.54
C ASN A 12 -150.80 -24.89 23.46
N ILE A 13 -151.23 -24.78 22.20
CA ILE A 13 -150.42 -24.20 21.11
C ILE A 13 -150.23 -22.72 21.34
N MET A 14 -151.28 -21.97 21.73
CA MET A 14 -151.20 -20.55 22.04
C MET A 14 -150.32 -20.28 23.27
N ASP A 15 -150.50 -21.05 24.35
CA ASP A 15 -149.68 -20.92 25.57
C ASP A 15 -148.21 -21.29 25.28
N SER A 16 -147.97 -22.35 24.49
CA SER A 16 -146.63 -22.72 24.01
C SER A 16 -146.02 -21.65 23.09
N TYR A 17 -146.84 -20.98 22.29
CA TYR A 17 -146.42 -19.90 21.40
C TYR A 17 -146.07 -18.64 22.18
N GLU A 18 -146.90 -18.24 23.16
CA GLU A 18 -146.59 -17.14 24.08
C GLU A 18 -145.34 -17.42 24.91
N THR A 19 -145.16 -18.65 25.39
CA THR A 19 -143.95 -19.06 26.12
C THR A 19 -142.71 -18.99 25.23
N ARG A 20 -142.83 -19.39 23.95
CA ARG A 20 -141.74 -19.25 22.98
C ARG A 20 -141.45 -17.79 22.64
N ILE A 21 -142.47 -16.96 22.47
CA ILE A 21 -142.31 -15.53 22.22
C ILE A 21 -141.65 -14.84 23.41
N SER A 22 -142.08 -15.14 24.65
CA SER A 22 -141.49 -14.54 25.84
C SER A 22 -140.04 -14.97 26.03
N PHE A 23 -139.73 -16.26 25.78
CA PHE A 23 -138.36 -16.76 25.75
C PHE A 23 -137.50 -16.06 24.69
N VAL A 24 -137.99 -15.95 23.44
CA VAL A 24 -137.26 -15.27 22.35
C VAL A 24 -137.06 -13.79 22.66
N LYS A 25 -138.05 -13.12 23.25
CA LYS A 25 -137.92 -11.72 23.70
C LYS A 25 -136.88 -11.60 24.81
N GLY A 26 -136.88 -12.51 25.78
CA GLY A 26 -135.85 -12.59 26.83
C GLY A 26 -134.47 -12.78 26.23
N LEU A 27 -134.31 -13.77 25.35
CA LEU A 27 -133.06 -14.06 24.65
C LEU A 27 -132.55 -12.86 23.83
N ALA A 28 -133.44 -12.17 23.12
CA ALA A 28 -133.11 -10.97 22.35
C ALA A 28 -132.68 -9.82 23.26
N SER A 29 -133.35 -9.64 24.41
CA SER A 29 -132.98 -8.66 25.43
C SER A 29 -131.60 -8.96 26.02
N ASP A 30 -131.36 -10.20 26.45
CA ASP A 30 -130.08 -10.64 27.01
C ASP A 30 -128.95 -10.50 25.99
N THR A 31 -129.20 -10.83 24.72
CA THR A 31 -128.21 -10.67 23.64
C THR A 31 -127.91 -9.19 23.39
N ALA A 32 -128.92 -8.33 23.38
CA ALA A 32 -128.73 -6.89 23.21
C ALA A 32 -127.94 -6.28 24.38
N GLU A 33 -128.23 -6.71 25.61
CA GLU A 33 -127.50 -6.29 26.81
C GLU A 33 -126.05 -6.79 26.78
N MET A 34 -125.83 -8.05 26.40
CA MET A 34 -124.49 -8.62 26.22
C MET A 34 -123.68 -7.87 25.16
N LEU A 35 -124.29 -7.55 24.01
CA LEU A 35 -123.64 -6.77 22.94
C LEU A 35 -123.32 -5.34 23.39
N LYS A 36 -124.22 -4.70 24.13
CA LYS A 36 -123.99 -3.37 24.69
C LYS A 36 -122.84 -3.39 25.70
N LYS A 37 -122.82 -4.37 26.60
CA LYS A 37 -121.75 -4.57 27.58
C LYS A 37 -120.42 -4.86 26.87
N PHE A 38 -120.42 -5.73 25.86
CA PHE A 38 -119.25 -6.03 25.05
C PHE A 38 -118.69 -4.78 24.34
N HIS A 39 -119.54 -3.94 23.75
CA HIS A 39 -119.11 -2.68 23.14
C HIS A 39 -118.52 -1.71 24.17
N SER A 40 -119.15 -1.58 25.35
CA SER A 40 -118.63 -0.73 26.43
C SER A 40 -117.24 -1.22 26.88
N GLU A 41 -117.12 -2.51 27.21
CA GLU A 41 -115.86 -3.13 27.62
C GLU A 41 -114.78 -3.01 26.54
N HIS A 42 -115.14 -3.17 25.27
CA HIS A 42 -114.22 -3.01 24.16
C HIS A 42 -113.77 -1.55 23.98
N SER A 43 -114.69 -0.59 24.12
CA SER A 43 -114.38 0.84 24.08
C SER A 43 -113.43 1.23 25.21
N GLU A 44 -113.75 0.84 26.45
CA GLU A 44 -112.91 1.07 27.63
C GLU A 44 -111.52 0.42 27.47
N ARG A 45 -111.46 -0.81 26.96
CA ARG A 45 -110.18 -1.48 26.68
C ARG A 45 -109.38 -0.76 25.60
N SER A 46 -110.04 -0.26 24.56
CA SER A 46 -109.39 0.50 23.48
C SER A 46 -108.83 1.83 23.99
N GLU A 47 -109.59 2.57 24.80
CA GLU A 47 -109.17 3.83 25.43
C GLU A 47 -108.02 3.62 26.42
N SER A 48 -108.09 2.56 27.23
CA SER A 48 -107.02 2.17 28.14
C SER A 48 -105.74 1.80 27.39
N LEU A 49 -105.85 1.01 26.31
CA LEU A 49 -104.72 0.67 25.45
C LEU A 49 -104.13 1.92 24.79
N HIS A 50 -104.97 2.81 24.27
CA HIS A 50 -104.52 4.07 23.66
C HIS A 50 -103.76 4.94 24.67
N THR A 51 -104.30 5.10 25.88
CA THR A 51 -103.68 5.86 26.97
C THR A 51 -102.35 5.24 27.41
N SER A 52 -102.29 3.91 27.52
CA SER A 52 -101.08 3.16 27.83
C SER A 52 -100.01 3.35 26.76
N LEU A 53 -100.38 3.23 25.47
CA LEU A 53 -99.46 3.45 24.36
C LEU A 53 -98.96 4.90 24.28
N GLN A 54 -99.82 5.89 24.50
CA GLN A 54 -99.40 7.30 24.57
C GLN A 54 -98.43 7.55 25.72
N THR A 55 -98.68 6.96 26.89
CA THR A 55 -97.82 7.06 28.07
C THR A 55 -96.46 6.41 27.81
N ASN A 56 -96.44 5.20 27.27
CA ASN A 56 -95.21 4.51 26.88
C ASN A 56 -94.43 5.29 25.81
N LEU A 57 -95.11 5.88 24.83
CA LEU A 57 -94.46 6.71 23.81
C LEU A 57 -93.80 7.96 24.43
N LYS A 58 -94.44 8.59 25.43
CA LYS A 58 -93.86 9.73 26.16
C LYS A 58 -92.63 9.31 26.98
N HIS A 59 -92.68 8.15 27.64
CA HIS A 59 -91.53 7.61 28.36
C HIS A 59 -90.37 7.32 27.40
N ILE A 60 -90.62 6.59 26.30
CA ILE A 60 -89.58 6.29 25.30
C ILE A 60 -88.97 7.58 24.74
N LYS A 61 -89.77 8.60 24.42
CA LYS A 61 -89.24 9.89 23.94
C LYS A 61 -88.34 10.56 24.97
N THR A 62 -88.75 10.55 26.25
CA THR A 62 -87.97 11.11 27.36
C THR A 62 -86.67 10.34 27.57
N ASP A 63 -86.73 9.00 27.58
CA ASP A 63 -85.56 8.14 27.80
C ASP A 63 -84.54 8.27 26.66
N VAL A 64 -85.01 8.33 25.40
CA VAL A 64 -84.14 8.56 24.25
C VAL A 64 -83.50 9.95 24.31
N ALA A 65 -84.24 10.99 24.69
CA ALA A 65 -83.68 12.34 24.84
C ALA A 65 -82.61 12.39 25.94
N ASN A 66 -82.88 11.77 27.09
CA ASN A 66 -81.95 11.68 28.21
C ASN A 66 -80.70 10.88 27.82
N PHE A 67 -80.86 9.75 27.13
CA PHE A 67 -79.76 8.93 26.62
C PHE A 67 -78.88 9.72 25.65
N ILE A 68 -79.46 10.43 24.68
CA ILE A 68 -78.70 11.25 23.71
C ILE A 68 -77.95 12.39 24.42
N SER A 69 -78.59 13.05 25.40
CA SER A 69 -77.97 14.12 26.18
C SER A 69 -76.77 13.58 26.98
N GLY A 70 -76.96 12.48 27.71
CA GLY A 70 -75.89 11.81 28.46
C GLY A 70 -74.73 11.37 27.57
N ALA A 71 -75.03 10.73 26.44
CA ALA A 71 -74.00 10.30 25.48
C ALA A 71 -73.21 11.47 24.89
N ARG A 72 -73.85 12.63 24.65
CA ARG A 72 -73.16 13.85 24.20
C ARG A 72 -72.26 14.43 25.27
N GLN A 73 -72.71 14.48 26.52
CA GLN A 73 -71.91 14.97 27.64
C GLN A 73 -70.71 14.07 27.91
N GLU A 74 -70.90 12.76 27.95
CA GLU A 74 -69.83 11.78 28.11
C GLU A 74 -68.81 11.86 26.96
N ARG A 75 -69.28 12.06 25.72
CA ARG A 75 -68.39 12.28 24.56
C ARG A 75 -67.58 13.57 24.68
N LEU A 76 -68.19 14.65 25.20
CA LEU A 76 -67.49 15.92 25.40
C LEU A 76 -66.42 15.80 26.50
N GLN A 77 -66.76 15.16 27.62
CA GLN A 77 -65.85 14.91 28.72
C GLN A 77 -64.66 14.05 28.26
N ARG A 78 -64.93 12.91 27.60
CA ARG A 78 -63.87 12.06 27.03
C ARG A 78 -62.97 12.82 26.07
N ARG A 79 -63.52 13.74 25.26
CA ARG A 79 -62.71 14.58 24.35
C ARG A 79 -61.80 15.53 25.12
N GLN A 80 -62.26 16.11 26.22
CA GLN A 80 -61.45 17.00 27.05
C GLN A 80 -60.33 16.22 27.75
N GLU A 81 -60.64 15.05 28.31
CA GLU A 81 -59.66 14.15 28.94
C GLU A 81 -58.59 13.67 27.96
N THR A 82 -58.98 13.26 26.73
CA THR A 82 -58.01 12.86 25.71
C THR A 82 -57.17 14.03 25.23
N PHE A 83 -57.76 15.22 25.10
CA PHE A 83 -57.02 16.42 24.74
C PHE A 83 -55.98 16.80 25.81
N GLN A 84 -56.36 16.76 27.09
CA GLN A 84 -55.43 17.02 28.19
C GLN A 84 -54.29 15.99 28.22
N THR A 85 -54.62 14.70 28.07
CA THR A 85 -53.62 13.63 28.01
C THR A 85 -52.61 13.84 26.86
N LEU A 86 -53.09 14.31 25.70
CA LEU A 86 -52.23 14.64 24.56
C LEU A 86 -51.34 15.86 24.83
N LEU A 87 -51.83 16.88 25.53
CA LEU A 87 -51.02 18.03 25.94
C LEU A 87 -49.91 17.60 26.92
N ASP A 88 -50.25 16.83 27.95
CA ASP A 88 -49.29 16.35 28.94
C ASP A 88 -48.22 15.45 28.28
N PHE A 89 -48.65 14.59 27.35
CA PHE A 89 -47.73 13.77 26.55
C PHE A 89 -46.80 14.64 25.69
N HIS A 90 -47.34 15.65 25.00
CA HIS A 90 -46.54 16.54 24.16
C HIS A 90 -45.52 17.34 24.97
N GLU A 91 -45.92 17.87 26.13
CA GLU A 91 -45.01 18.58 27.03
C GLU A 91 -43.89 17.67 27.52
N LYS A 92 -44.24 16.47 28.01
CA LYS A 92 -43.25 15.47 28.43
C LYS A 92 -42.28 15.13 27.31
N PHE A 93 -42.80 14.82 26.12
CA PHE A 93 -41.99 14.47 24.96
C PHE A 93 -41.04 15.61 24.54
N THR A 94 -41.52 16.85 24.59
CA THR A 94 -40.72 18.04 24.29
C THR A 94 -39.58 18.20 25.30
N ASN A 95 -39.88 18.03 26.60
CA ASN A 95 -38.89 18.11 27.67
C ASN A 95 -37.85 16.98 27.57
N ASP A 96 -38.28 15.76 27.32
CA ASP A 96 -37.39 14.59 27.14
C ASP A 96 -36.46 14.81 25.93
N THR A 97 -37.00 15.30 24.81
CA THR A 97 -36.22 15.61 23.60
C THR A 97 -35.20 16.72 23.86
N LYS A 98 -35.60 17.78 24.57
CA LYS A 98 -34.69 18.88 24.95
C LYS A 98 -33.55 18.39 25.84
N ASN A 99 -33.86 17.55 26.83
CA ASN A 99 -32.87 16.96 27.72
C ASN A 99 -31.90 16.05 26.96
N LEU A 100 -32.40 15.22 26.06
CA LEU A 100 -31.58 14.37 25.20
C LEU A 100 -30.60 15.21 24.34
N LEU A 101 -31.09 16.27 23.70
CA LEU A 101 -30.27 17.17 22.87
C LEU A 101 -29.19 17.90 23.70
N ASN A 102 -29.53 18.34 24.90
CA ASN A 102 -28.58 18.98 25.82
C ASN A 102 -27.49 18.00 26.25
N ASN A 103 -27.86 16.78 26.64
CA ASN A 103 -26.92 15.73 27.04
C ASN A 103 -26.01 15.33 25.88
N PHE A 104 -26.56 15.17 24.68
CA PHE A 104 -25.79 14.86 23.48
C PHE A 104 -24.78 15.98 23.16
N THR A 105 -25.19 17.25 23.26
CA THR A 105 -24.30 18.39 23.02
C THR A 105 -23.18 18.44 24.05
N LYS A 106 -23.48 18.22 25.33
CA LYS A 106 -22.49 18.13 26.41
C LYS A 106 -21.48 17.01 26.15
N MET A 107 -21.96 15.80 25.89
CA MET A 107 -21.12 14.63 25.61
C MET A 107 -20.22 14.86 24.39
N ARG A 108 -20.75 15.49 23.33
CA ARG A 108 -19.97 15.86 22.14
C ARG A 108 -18.83 16.82 22.46
N LEU A 109 -19.08 17.81 23.33
CA LEU A 109 -18.05 18.77 23.75
C LEU A 109 -16.98 18.11 24.62
N GLU A 110 -17.38 17.26 25.57
CA GLU A 110 -16.46 16.49 26.42
C GLU A 110 -15.57 15.58 25.57
N LYS A 111 -16.16 14.78 24.66
CA LYS A 111 -15.40 13.92 23.74
C LYS A 111 -14.44 14.70 22.84
N ARG A 112 -14.85 15.88 22.37
CA ARG A 112 -13.98 16.77 21.58
C ARG A 112 -12.80 17.28 22.42
N ALA A 113 -13.01 17.61 23.69
CA ALA A 113 -11.95 18.04 24.59
C ALA A 113 -10.95 16.90 24.87
N GLU A 114 -11.45 15.71 25.18
CA GLU A 114 -10.63 14.49 25.38
C GLU A 114 -9.78 14.18 24.14
N GLN A 115 -10.37 14.22 22.94
CA GLN A 115 -9.65 14.00 21.68
C GLN A 115 -8.57 15.05 21.44
N LYS A 116 -8.86 16.33 21.71
CA LYS A 116 -7.89 17.42 21.57
C LYS A 116 -6.70 17.22 22.51
N GLU A 117 -6.96 16.84 23.76
CA GLU A 117 -5.92 16.57 24.76
C GLU A 117 -5.08 15.35 24.37
N SER A 118 -5.71 14.26 23.95
CA SER A 118 -5.03 13.05 23.47
C SER A 118 -4.10 13.35 22.29
N LEU A 119 -4.57 14.13 21.30
CA LEU A 119 -3.76 14.55 20.15
C LEU A 119 -2.59 15.46 20.55
N ALA A 120 -2.79 16.37 21.51
CA ALA A 120 -1.72 17.22 22.02
C ALA A 120 -0.64 16.38 22.72
N ASN A 121 -1.04 15.44 23.57
CA ASN A 121 -0.14 14.53 24.27
C ASN A 121 0.66 13.65 23.29
N PHE A 122 -0.01 13.08 22.29
CA PHE A 122 0.64 12.30 21.25
C PHE A 122 1.66 13.12 20.45
N THR A 123 1.30 14.34 20.06
CA THR A 123 2.20 15.26 19.34
C THR A 123 3.44 15.59 20.19
N ASN A 124 3.26 15.86 21.48
CA ASN A 124 4.36 16.13 22.40
C ASN A 124 5.30 14.92 22.54
N GLN A 125 4.76 13.71 22.67
CA GLN A 125 5.56 12.47 22.71
C GLN A 125 6.34 12.26 21.43
N LEU A 126 5.72 12.50 20.27
CA LEU A 126 6.37 12.37 18.96
C LEU A 126 7.53 13.37 18.81
N VAL A 127 7.34 14.62 19.24
CA VAL A 127 8.38 15.65 19.24
C VAL A 127 9.54 15.25 20.16
N GLN A 128 9.26 14.78 21.38
CA GLN A 128 10.29 14.34 22.32
C GLN A 128 11.08 13.13 21.81
N HIS A 129 10.39 12.14 21.26
CA HIS A 129 11.02 10.95 20.69
C HIS A 129 11.92 11.32 19.49
N THR A 130 11.42 12.16 18.59
CA THR A 130 12.19 12.64 17.43
C THR A 130 13.41 13.45 17.87
N ALA A 131 13.28 14.32 18.88
CA ALA A 131 14.40 15.08 19.43
C ALA A 131 15.48 14.15 20.02
N THR A 132 15.06 13.10 20.74
CA THR A 132 15.97 12.09 21.30
C THR A 132 16.70 11.32 20.20
N MET A 133 15.97 10.88 19.17
CA MET A 133 16.55 10.18 18.03
C MET A 133 17.58 11.05 17.28
N LEU A 134 17.24 12.32 17.00
CA LEU A 134 18.15 13.26 16.36
C LEU A 134 19.39 13.55 17.19
N LYS A 135 19.26 13.64 18.53
CA LYS A 135 20.39 13.78 19.44
C LYS A 135 21.33 12.57 19.34
N ASN A 136 20.79 11.37 19.46
CA ASN A 136 21.57 10.13 19.35
C ASN A 136 22.27 10.01 17.99
N PHE A 137 21.57 10.37 16.91
CA PHE A 137 22.14 10.37 15.57
C PHE A 137 23.34 11.34 15.46
N ARG A 138 23.22 12.55 16.00
CA ARG A 138 24.33 13.52 16.02
C ARG A 138 25.52 13.02 16.82
N GLU A 139 25.29 12.39 17.97
CA GLU A 139 26.35 11.81 18.81
C GLU A 139 27.09 10.67 18.08
N ILE A 140 26.36 9.76 17.43
CA ILE A 140 26.95 8.69 16.62
C ILE A 140 27.76 9.29 15.46
N HIS A 141 27.20 10.25 14.74
CA HIS A 141 27.88 10.90 13.62
C HIS A 141 29.16 11.64 14.06
N ALA A 142 29.11 12.32 15.21
CA ALA A 142 30.29 12.99 15.79
C ALA A 142 31.38 11.97 16.16
N ARG A 143 31.01 10.81 16.72
CA ARG A 143 31.96 9.73 17.01
C ARG A 143 32.58 9.17 15.73
N MET A 144 31.76 8.85 14.72
CA MET A 144 32.25 8.36 13.42
C MET A 144 33.21 9.34 12.75
N ALA A 145 32.89 10.64 12.77
CA ALA A 145 33.77 11.67 12.23
C ALA A 145 35.11 11.75 12.99
N SER A 146 35.07 11.64 14.32
CA SER A 146 36.28 11.59 15.16
C SER A 146 37.15 10.37 14.85
N ASP A 147 36.54 9.19 14.73
CA ASP A 147 37.24 7.94 14.43
C ASP A 147 37.85 7.95 13.03
N LEU A 148 37.13 8.49 12.03
CA LEU A 148 37.65 8.68 10.68
C LEU A 148 38.87 9.61 10.68
N ASN A 149 38.79 10.74 11.37
CA ASN A 149 39.92 11.67 11.48
C ASN A 149 41.14 11.02 12.14
N LYS A 150 40.94 10.22 13.20
CA LYS A 150 42.02 9.46 13.83
C LYS A 150 42.64 8.45 12.87
N MET A 151 41.83 7.70 12.13
CA MET A 151 42.33 6.74 11.13
C MET A 151 43.13 7.43 10.03
N LEU A 152 42.63 8.55 9.51
CA LEU A 152 43.33 9.34 8.49
C LEU A 152 44.65 9.92 9.01
N PHE A 153 44.66 10.43 10.24
CA PHE A 153 45.88 10.93 10.88
C PHE A 153 46.92 9.82 11.06
N SER A 154 46.54 8.68 11.65
CA SER A 154 47.44 7.53 11.83
C SER A 154 47.97 6.99 10.50
N ALA A 155 47.12 6.89 9.47
CA ALA A 155 47.55 6.48 8.14
C ALA A 155 48.54 7.47 7.51
N THR A 156 48.34 8.77 7.73
CA THR A 156 49.25 9.82 7.26
C THR A 156 50.61 9.71 7.94
N GLU A 157 50.65 9.53 9.26
CA GLU A 157 51.92 9.38 10.00
C GLU A 157 52.65 8.06 9.66
N SER A 158 51.92 6.96 9.44
CA SER A 158 52.50 5.69 8.95
C SER A 158 53.17 5.89 7.59
N ARG A 159 52.44 6.47 6.62
CA ARG A 159 52.97 6.74 5.27
C ARG A 159 54.17 7.68 5.30
N LYS A 160 54.13 8.72 6.14
CA LYS A 160 55.26 9.64 6.33
C LYS A 160 56.51 8.90 6.80
N THR A 161 56.35 7.97 7.74
CA THR A 161 57.44 7.13 8.27
C THR A 161 57.97 6.18 7.20
N GLU A 162 57.08 5.50 6.45
CA GLU A 162 57.44 4.60 5.34
C GLU A 162 58.20 5.33 4.22
N ILE A 163 57.71 6.52 3.82
CA ILE A 163 58.39 7.35 2.80
C ILE A 163 59.77 7.80 3.30
N ALA A 164 59.90 8.20 4.58
CA ALA A 164 61.19 8.57 5.14
C ALA A 164 62.19 7.41 5.11
N ALA A 165 61.76 6.20 5.47
CA ALA A 165 62.58 5.00 5.40
C ALA A 165 63.00 4.67 3.95
N PHE A 166 62.06 4.74 3.01
CA PHE A 166 62.35 4.53 1.59
C PHE A 166 63.38 5.55 1.05
N MET A 167 63.26 6.82 1.44
CA MET A 167 64.21 7.86 1.03
C MET A 167 65.61 7.65 1.62
N ASP A 168 65.70 7.14 2.85
CA ASP A 168 66.98 6.77 3.48
C ASP A 168 67.64 5.58 2.75
N ASP A 169 66.87 4.55 2.40
CA ASP A 169 67.35 3.40 1.62
C ASP A 169 67.82 3.82 0.22
N MET A 170 67.08 4.71 -0.45
CA MET A 170 67.49 5.29 -1.73
C MET A 170 68.80 6.08 -1.60
N ALA A 171 68.98 6.86 -0.53
CA ALA A 171 70.21 7.59 -0.27
C ALA A 171 71.41 6.64 -0.08
N LYS A 172 71.23 5.56 0.68
CA LYS A 172 72.26 4.51 0.86
C LYS A 172 72.60 3.82 -0.46
N TYR A 173 71.60 3.46 -1.26
CA TYR A 173 71.78 2.86 -2.58
C TYR A 173 72.56 3.79 -3.53
N HIS A 174 72.20 5.08 -3.56
CA HIS A 174 72.95 6.09 -4.33
C HIS A 174 74.39 6.24 -3.85
N GLN A 175 74.65 6.17 -2.54
CA GLN A 175 76.01 6.23 -2.02
C GLN A 175 76.83 4.97 -2.38
N ALA A 176 76.22 3.78 -2.35
CA ALA A 176 76.86 2.52 -2.72
C ALA A 176 77.23 2.51 -4.21
N THR A 177 76.27 2.83 -5.08
CA THR A 177 76.49 2.94 -6.54
C THR A 177 77.54 3.98 -6.88
N LYS A 178 77.58 5.12 -6.17
CA LYS A 178 78.65 6.12 -6.32
C LYS A 178 80.03 5.53 -5.98
N LYS A 179 80.15 4.79 -4.88
CA LYS A 179 81.43 4.14 -4.49
C LYS A 179 81.85 3.09 -5.51
N GLU A 180 80.91 2.28 -6.01
CA GLU A 180 81.19 1.30 -7.07
C GLU A 180 81.70 1.99 -8.34
N LEU A 181 81.09 3.11 -8.74
CA LEU A 181 81.56 3.92 -9.87
C LEU A 181 82.96 4.51 -9.64
N GLU A 182 83.27 4.96 -8.42
CA GLU A 182 84.61 5.43 -8.05
C GLU A 182 85.65 4.31 -8.12
N THR A 183 85.31 3.11 -7.65
CA THR A 183 86.15 1.91 -7.74
C THR A 183 86.38 1.51 -9.20
N MET A 184 85.32 1.37 -10.00
CA MET A 184 85.43 1.05 -11.44
C MET A 184 86.26 2.10 -12.18
N ARG A 185 86.10 3.40 -11.84
CA ARG A 185 86.91 4.47 -12.42
C ARG A 185 88.40 4.31 -12.07
N LYS A 186 88.72 3.92 -10.83
CA LYS A 186 90.09 3.68 -10.39
C LYS A 186 90.69 2.46 -11.08
N GLU A 187 89.98 1.33 -11.10
CA GLU A 187 90.39 0.10 -11.78
C GLU A 187 90.61 0.34 -13.28
N LEU A 188 89.72 1.09 -13.93
CA LEU A 188 89.89 1.49 -15.33
C LEU A 188 91.12 2.37 -15.52
N GLY A 189 91.38 3.31 -14.61
CA GLY A 189 92.58 4.15 -14.63
C GLY A 189 93.88 3.35 -14.48
N GLU A 190 93.90 2.38 -13.56
CA GLU A 190 95.04 1.46 -13.36
C GLU A 190 95.26 0.58 -14.59
N PHE A 191 94.19 -0.01 -15.12
CA PHE A 191 94.23 -0.82 -16.34
C PHE A 191 94.77 -0.02 -17.54
N LEU A 192 94.28 1.21 -17.74
CA LEU A 192 94.76 2.08 -18.82
C LEU A 192 96.23 2.45 -18.65
N SER A 193 96.66 2.75 -17.43
CA SER A 193 98.07 3.09 -17.11
C SER A 193 98.99 1.88 -17.35
N GLN A 194 98.58 0.69 -16.93
CA GLN A 194 99.33 -0.55 -17.16
C GLN A 194 99.38 -0.88 -18.65
N SER A 195 98.26 -0.78 -19.36
CA SER A 195 98.20 -1.01 -20.81
C SER A 195 99.06 -0.01 -21.59
N GLU A 196 99.11 1.25 -21.16
CA GLU A 196 100.01 2.25 -21.73
C GLU A 196 101.47 1.92 -21.46
N HIS A 197 101.81 1.51 -20.23
CA HIS A 197 103.15 1.05 -19.89
C HIS A 197 103.58 -0.16 -20.72
N ASP A 198 102.71 -1.18 -20.84
CA ASP A 198 102.97 -2.38 -21.63
C ASP A 198 103.15 -2.04 -23.11
N ARG A 199 102.32 -1.16 -23.66
CA ARG A 199 102.48 -0.65 -25.04
C ARG A 199 103.78 0.12 -25.21
N GLN A 200 104.17 0.94 -24.24
CA GLN A 200 105.45 1.65 -24.28
C GLN A 200 106.64 0.69 -24.22
N MET A 201 106.56 -0.35 -23.39
CA MET A 201 107.57 -1.40 -23.27
C MET A 201 107.67 -2.23 -24.56
N GLN A 202 106.53 -2.64 -25.13
CA GLN A 202 106.47 -3.31 -26.43
C GLN A 202 107.02 -2.40 -27.53
N PHE A 203 106.63 -1.12 -27.55
CA PHE A 203 107.15 -0.14 -28.50
C PHE A 203 108.66 0.02 -28.34
N ASN A 204 109.18 0.14 -27.12
CA ASN A 204 110.62 0.23 -26.86
C ASN A 204 111.35 -1.05 -27.29
N SER A 205 110.75 -2.22 -27.07
CA SER A 205 111.29 -3.52 -27.51
C SER A 205 111.34 -3.61 -29.04
N ILE A 206 110.24 -3.25 -29.71
CA ILE A 206 110.17 -3.17 -31.17
C ILE A 206 111.17 -2.15 -31.69
N MET A 207 111.27 -0.96 -31.08
CA MET A 207 112.24 0.06 -31.47
C MET A 207 113.68 -0.37 -31.20
N LYS A 208 113.94 -1.21 -30.20
CA LYS A 208 115.25 -1.83 -29.98
C LYS A 208 115.55 -2.86 -31.06
N VAL A 209 114.63 -3.77 -31.37
CA VAL A 209 114.77 -4.72 -32.49
C VAL A 209 114.96 -3.97 -33.80
N ILE A 210 114.15 -2.93 -34.09
CA ILE A 210 114.33 -2.07 -35.26
C ILE A 210 115.68 -1.35 -35.21
N ARG A 211 116.18 -0.92 -34.05
CA ARG A 211 117.50 -0.28 -33.96
C ARG A 211 118.62 -1.28 -34.19
N ASP A 212 118.53 -2.47 -33.62
CA ASP A 212 119.47 -3.57 -33.80
C ASP A 212 119.43 -4.02 -35.27
N ASP A 213 118.25 -4.22 -35.84
CA ASP A 213 118.02 -4.46 -37.27
C ASP A 213 118.45 -3.28 -38.13
N ILE A 214 118.33 -2.02 -37.72
CA ILE A 214 118.83 -0.86 -38.47
C ILE A 214 120.35 -0.83 -38.39
N ASN A 215 120.97 -1.29 -37.30
CA ASN A 215 122.42 -1.38 -37.17
C ASN A 215 122.96 -2.57 -37.99
N ASP A 216 122.29 -3.71 -37.93
CA ASP A 216 122.56 -4.92 -38.71
C ASP A 216 122.24 -4.69 -40.18
N MET A 217 121.17 -3.96 -40.49
CA MET A 217 120.92 -3.40 -41.82
C MET A 217 121.95 -2.34 -42.12
N HIS A 218 122.39 -1.43 -41.25
CA HIS A 218 123.45 -0.47 -41.62
C HIS A 218 124.76 -1.21 -41.96
N ALA A 219 125.03 -2.34 -41.31
CA ALA A 219 126.12 -3.25 -41.65
C ALA A 219 125.85 -3.99 -42.97
N ALA A 220 124.65 -4.57 -43.11
CA ALA A 220 124.20 -5.31 -44.28
C ALA A 220 123.88 -4.40 -45.48
N TRP A 221 123.65 -3.11 -45.31
CA TRP A 221 123.32 -2.03 -46.25
C TRP A 221 124.57 -1.17 -46.50
N LYS A 222 125.60 -1.27 -45.65
CA LYS A 222 126.99 -1.15 -46.11
C LYS A 222 127.35 -2.29 -47.08
N GLU A 223 126.90 -3.52 -46.84
CA GLU A 223 127.07 -4.66 -47.77
C GLU A 223 126.10 -4.69 -48.96
N LEU A 224 124.91 -4.10 -48.84
CA LEU A 224 123.82 -4.10 -49.82
C LEU A 224 123.67 -2.72 -50.47
N GLY A 225 124.25 -1.66 -49.92
CA GLY A 225 124.64 -0.47 -50.67
C GLY A 225 125.73 -0.77 -51.71
N ILE A 226 126.45 -1.89 -51.53
CA ILE A 226 127.29 -2.52 -52.56
C ILE A 226 126.43 -3.37 -53.56
N LYS A 227 125.18 -3.75 -53.25
CA LYS A 227 124.38 -4.73 -54.03
C LYS A 227 122.96 -4.32 -54.46
N MET A 228 122.42 -3.18 -54.04
CA MET A 228 121.06 -2.71 -54.35
C MET A 228 121.05 -1.23 -54.73
N GLN A 229 121.91 -0.91 -55.70
CA GLN A 229 121.63 0.02 -56.78
C GLN A 229 120.60 -0.57 -57.78
N ALA A 230 119.69 -1.43 -57.30
CA ALA A 230 118.74 -2.19 -58.10
C ALA A 230 117.43 -2.40 -57.30
N PHE A 231 116.39 -1.67 -57.74
CA PHE A 231 114.96 -1.96 -57.56
C PHE A 231 114.23 -1.59 -56.25
N ARG A 232 113.60 -0.41 -56.28
CA ARG A 232 112.40 -0.02 -55.51
C ARG A 232 111.14 -0.35 -56.31
N SER A 233 110.00 -0.69 -55.67
CA SER A 233 108.65 -0.08 -55.87
C SER A 233 107.43 -0.93 -55.42
N MET A 234 106.45 -0.26 -54.76
CA MET A 234 104.99 -0.54 -54.58
C MET A 234 104.54 -1.64 -53.58
N GLY A 235 103.41 -1.60 -52.84
CA GLY A 235 102.22 -0.72 -52.70
C GLY A 235 101.00 -1.53 -52.12
N ILE A 236 100.15 -0.92 -51.26
CA ILE A 236 99.04 -1.49 -50.41
C ILE A 236 97.64 -1.39 -51.09
N PRO A 237 96.60 -2.20 -50.72
CA PRO A 237 95.23 -1.63 -50.48
C PRO A 237 94.27 -2.34 -49.47
N LYS A 238 93.12 -1.68 -49.16
CA LYS A 238 91.97 -1.96 -48.22
C LYS A 238 90.61 -2.08 -48.96
N VAL A 239 89.55 -2.66 -48.34
CA VAL A 239 88.10 -2.76 -48.81
C VAL A 239 87.15 -2.83 -47.58
N ASN A 240 85.81 -2.67 -47.64
CA ASN A 240 84.91 -1.56 -47.97
C ASN A 240 83.47 -1.94 -47.49
N GLU A 241 82.71 -0.93 -47.06
CA GLU A 241 81.25 -0.71 -47.04
C GLU A 241 80.26 -1.86 -47.41
N MET A 242 79.57 -2.44 -46.40
CA MET A 242 78.36 -3.28 -46.57
C MET A 242 77.34 -3.14 -45.41
N GLU A 243 77.27 -1.98 -44.73
CA GLU A 243 76.45 -1.82 -43.51
C GLU A 243 75.21 -0.90 -43.65
N GLU A 244 75.00 -0.24 -44.79
CA GLU A 244 73.95 0.78 -44.92
C GLU A 244 72.65 0.33 -45.62
N ALA A 245 72.61 -0.88 -46.18
CA ALA A 245 71.41 -1.40 -46.86
C ALA A 245 70.41 -2.12 -45.93
N GLU A 246 70.82 -2.53 -44.73
CA GLU A 246 70.03 -3.38 -43.84
C GLU A 246 69.12 -2.58 -42.88
N ARG A 247 69.42 -1.30 -42.66
CA ARG A 247 68.65 -0.43 -41.73
C ARG A 247 67.29 0.04 -42.28
N ARG A 248 67.02 -0.03 -43.59
CA ARG A 248 65.77 0.47 -44.20
C ARG A 248 64.63 -0.55 -44.28
N ARG A 249 64.89 -1.83 -43.97
CA ARG A 249 63.89 -2.92 -44.08
C ARG A 249 63.14 -3.18 -42.77
N ILE A 250 63.76 -2.90 -41.62
CA ILE A 250 63.24 -3.19 -40.28
C ILE A 250 62.19 -2.14 -39.81
N GLU A 251 62.21 -0.93 -40.38
CA GLU A 251 61.34 0.17 -39.93
C GLU A 251 59.92 0.13 -40.54
N LYS A 252 59.77 -0.44 -41.75
CA LYS A 252 58.45 -0.56 -42.42
C LYS A 252 57.55 -1.64 -41.82
N GLU A 253 58.14 -2.67 -41.22
CA GLU A 253 57.41 -3.81 -40.64
C GLU A 253 56.84 -3.49 -39.25
N ARG A 254 57.43 -2.54 -38.51
CA ARG A 254 56.92 -2.09 -37.20
C ARG A 254 55.68 -1.21 -37.31
N ALA A 255 55.58 -0.38 -38.35
CA ALA A 255 54.44 0.53 -38.54
C ALA A 255 53.13 -0.19 -38.90
N GLU A 256 53.21 -1.34 -39.57
CA GLU A 256 52.02 -2.10 -40.01
C GLU A 256 51.47 -3.01 -38.90
N ALA A 257 52.34 -3.51 -38.02
CA ALA A 257 51.96 -4.26 -36.83
C ALA A 257 51.22 -3.40 -35.78
N GLU A 258 51.58 -2.12 -35.66
CA GLU A 258 50.96 -1.19 -34.71
C GLU A 258 49.54 -0.78 -35.12
N ARG A 259 49.27 -0.61 -36.42
CA ARG A 259 47.93 -0.32 -36.95
C ARG A 259 46.93 -1.44 -36.69
N LYS A 260 47.33 -2.71 -36.88
CA LYS A 260 46.46 -3.87 -36.65
C LYS A 260 46.13 -4.07 -35.16
N ARG A 261 47.03 -3.68 -34.26
CA ARG A 261 46.81 -3.79 -32.81
C ARG A 261 45.77 -2.78 -32.32
N LEU A 262 45.80 -1.56 -32.84
CA LEU A 262 44.83 -0.50 -32.49
C LEU A 262 43.40 -0.83 -32.97
N GLU A 263 43.26 -1.43 -34.16
CA GLU A 263 41.95 -1.83 -34.70
C GLU A 263 41.30 -2.98 -33.89
N GLN A 264 42.10 -3.93 -33.40
CA GLN A 264 41.63 -5.00 -32.52
C GLN A 264 41.19 -4.47 -31.15
N GLU A 265 41.93 -3.51 -30.57
CA GLU A 265 41.57 -2.92 -29.28
C GLU A 265 40.25 -2.12 -29.36
N GLU A 266 40.02 -1.41 -30.46
CA GLU A 266 38.78 -0.66 -30.67
C GLU A 266 37.55 -1.58 -30.85
N ALA A 267 37.73 -2.71 -31.54
CA ALA A 267 36.70 -3.73 -31.69
C ALA A 267 36.36 -4.41 -30.34
N GLU A 268 37.35 -4.66 -29.49
CA GLU A 268 37.16 -5.24 -28.16
C GLU A 268 36.44 -4.26 -27.21
N ARG A 269 36.80 -2.98 -27.23
CA ARG A 269 36.10 -1.93 -26.46
C ARG A 269 34.61 -1.85 -26.81
N ARG A 270 34.27 -1.90 -28.10
CA ARG A 270 32.86 -1.91 -28.55
C ARG A 270 32.09 -3.16 -28.13
N ARG A 271 32.77 -4.30 -27.99
CA ARG A 271 32.14 -5.54 -27.48
C ARG A 271 31.83 -5.45 -25.99
N ILE A 272 32.80 -4.97 -25.20
CA ILE A 272 32.65 -4.80 -23.75
C ILE A 272 31.58 -3.76 -23.42
N GLU A 273 31.50 -2.67 -24.20
CA GLU A 273 30.47 -1.65 -24.00
C GLU A 273 29.05 -2.17 -24.29
N LYS A 274 28.86 -2.96 -25.35
CA LYS A 274 27.58 -3.63 -25.64
C LYS A 274 27.18 -4.61 -24.54
N GLU A 275 28.15 -5.39 -24.03
CA GLU A 275 27.90 -6.37 -22.97
C GLU A 275 27.50 -5.69 -21.65
N ARG A 276 28.15 -4.56 -21.30
CA ARG A 276 27.76 -3.75 -20.13
C ARG A 276 26.35 -3.16 -20.28
N ALA A 277 26.01 -2.63 -21.45
CA ALA A 277 24.69 -2.08 -21.71
C ALA A 277 23.59 -3.15 -21.63
N GLU A 278 23.86 -4.38 -22.09
CA GLU A 278 22.92 -5.49 -21.97
C GLU A 278 22.77 -5.98 -20.52
N ALA A 279 23.88 -6.07 -19.77
CA ALA A 279 23.86 -6.42 -18.35
C ALA A 279 23.08 -5.39 -17.51
N GLU A 280 23.24 -4.09 -17.81
CA GLU A 280 22.51 -3.03 -17.14
C GLU A 280 21.00 -3.08 -17.44
N ARG A 281 20.61 -3.35 -18.69
CA ARG A 281 19.20 -3.56 -19.06
C ARG A 281 18.58 -4.73 -18.30
N LYS A 282 19.28 -5.88 -18.23
CA LYS A 282 18.81 -7.06 -17.47
C LYS A 282 18.66 -6.75 -15.98
N ARG A 283 19.57 -5.96 -15.41
CA ARG A 283 19.48 -5.56 -13.99
C ARG A 283 18.27 -4.67 -13.71
N LEU A 284 18.00 -3.71 -14.60
CA LEU A 284 16.82 -2.84 -14.47
C LEU A 284 15.50 -3.61 -14.65
N GLU A 285 15.45 -4.57 -15.57
CA GLU A 285 14.28 -5.43 -15.78
C GLU A 285 14.02 -6.33 -14.55
N GLN A 286 15.07 -6.89 -13.96
CA GLN A 286 14.96 -7.64 -12.69
C GLN A 286 14.50 -6.75 -11.53
N GLU A 287 15.04 -5.54 -11.40
CA GLU A 287 14.65 -4.59 -10.36
C GLU A 287 13.18 -4.16 -10.49
N GLU A 288 12.70 -3.93 -11.72
CA GLU A 288 11.29 -3.62 -11.97
C GLU A 288 10.37 -4.81 -11.67
N ALA A 289 10.79 -6.04 -12.02
CA ALA A 289 10.06 -7.26 -11.69
C ALA A 289 9.96 -7.48 -10.17
N GLU A 290 11.07 -7.31 -9.44
CA GLU A 290 11.08 -7.39 -7.98
C GLU A 290 10.19 -6.32 -7.34
N LYS A 291 10.22 -5.09 -7.85
CA LYS A 291 9.36 -4.01 -7.35
C LYS A 291 7.88 -4.34 -7.53
N LYS A 292 7.49 -4.82 -8.72
CA LYS A 292 6.11 -5.28 -8.99
C LYS A 292 5.71 -6.43 -8.06
N GLN A 293 6.62 -7.34 -7.78
CA GLN A 293 6.35 -8.47 -6.87
C GLN A 293 6.20 -8.00 -5.42
N ARG A 294 7.01 -7.05 -4.94
CA ARG A 294 6.85 -6.46 -3.59
C ARG A 294 5.53 -5.72 -3.46
N GLU A 295 5.15 -4.91 -4.45
CA GLU A 295 3.85 -4.21 -4.46
C GLU A 295 2.67 -5.19 -4.47
N LEU A 296 2.79 -6.32 -5.18
CA LEU A 296 1.80 -7.39 -5.20
C LEU A 296 1.65 -8.04 -3.82
N GLU A 297 2.76 -8.41 -3.18
CA GLU A 297 2.75 -9.03 -1.84
C GLU A 297 2.24 -8.07 -0.76
N GLU A 298 2.60 -6.79 -0.82
CA GLU A 298 2.05 -5.76 0.07
C GLU A 298 0.53 -5.64 -0.11
N THR A 299 0.05 -5.65 -1.35
CA THR A 299 -1.39 -5.63 -1.67
C THR A 299 -2.09 -6.87 -1.09
N LYS A 300 -1.51 -8.07 -1.26
CA LYS A 300 -2.05 -9.32 -0.67
C LYS A 300 -2.15 -9.20 0.86
N ALA A 301 -1.11 -8.68 1.52
CA ALA A 301 -1.11 -8.48 2.97
C ALA A 301 -2.18 -7.49 3.43
N MET A 302 -2.40 -6.39 2.70
CA MET A 302 -3.47 -5.43 2.98
C MET A 302 -4.85 -6.05 2.83
N ILE A 303 -5.09 -6.83 1.76
CA ILE A 303 -6.34 -7.57 1.54
C ILE A 303 -6.61 -8.52 2.71
N LEU A 304 -5.63 -9.36 3.06
CA LEU A 304 -5.78 -10.32 4.16
C LEU A 304 -6.09 -9.59 5.48
N ASN A 305 -5.40 -8.49 5.78
CA ASN A 305 -5.69 -7.69 6.97
C ASN A 305 -7.08 -7.04 6.95
N ALA A 306 -7.56 -6.58 5.78
CA ALA A 306 -8.89 -6.01 5.63
C ALA A 306 -9.98 -7.08 5.89
N VAL A 307 -9.84 -8.25 5.26
CA VAL A 307 -10.77 -9.38 5.41
C VAL A 307 -10.73 -9.97 6.82
N LYS A 308 -9.55 -9.99 7.47
CA LYS A 308 -9.42 -10.43 8.87
C LYS A 308 -10.23 -9.57 9.83
N LYS A 309 -10.26 -8.26 9.59
CA LYS A 309 -10.95 -7.30 10.46
C LYS A 309 -12.46 -7.37 10.27
N ASN A 310 -12.90 -7.43 9.01
CA ASN A 310 -14.30 -7.46 8.63
C ASN A 310 -14.48 -8.40 7.44
N ALA A 311 -15.53 -9.21 7.45
CA ALA A 311 -15.93 -9.94 6.26
C ALA A 311 -16.45 -8.91 5.23
N LEU A 312 -15.74 -8.75 4.11
CA LEU A 312 -15.97 -7.68 3.14
C LEU A 312 -16.28 -8.23 1.75
N LYS A 313 -17.07 -7.48 0.97
CA LYS A 313 -17.26 -7.71 -0.46
C LYS A 313 -16.09 -7.11 -1.25
N LEU A 314 -15.86 -7.64 -2.46
CA LEU A 314 -14.75 -7.21 -3.32
C LEU A 314 -14.65 -5.69 -3.55
N PRO A 315 -15.76 -4.95 -3.79
CA PRO A 315 -15.70 -3.49 -3.92
C PRO A 315 -15.25 -2.77 -2.65
N GLU A 316 -15.63 -3.30 -1.48
CA GLU A 316 -15.26 -2.72 -0.17
C GLU A 316 -13.79 -2.96 0.12
N ILE A 317 -13.26 -4.14 -0.24
CA ILE A 317 -11.83 -4.43 -0.18
C ILE A 317 -11.07 -3.45 -1.09
N GLY A 318 -11.59 -3.17 -2.29
CA GLY A 318 -11.05 -2.14 -3.19
C GLY A 318 -10.91 -0.77 -2.53
N ASN A 319 -11.95 -0.32 -1.81
CA ASN A 319 -11.93 0.95 -1.08
C ASN A 319 -10.88 0.96 0.05
N VAL A 320 -10.72 -0.16 0.76
CA VAL A 320 -9.74 -0.26 1.87
C VAL A 320 -8.30 -0.28 1.37
N VAL A 321 -8.04 -0.97 0.25
CA VAL A 321 -6.69 -1.12 -0.33
C VAL A 321 -6.35 0.04 -1.27
N GLY A 322 -7.30 0.93 -1.56
CA GLY A 322 -7.10 2.09 -2.44
C GLY A 322 -6.90 1.71 -3.91
N LYS A 323 -7.44 0.56 -4.35
CA LYS A 323 -7.33 0.06 -5.72
C LYS A 323 -8.70 -0.22 -6.31
N ALA A 324 -8.84 -0.03 -7.63
CA ALA A 324 -10.03 -0.42 -8.34
C ALA A 324 -10.28 -1.93 -8.17
N TRP A 325 -11.52 -2.32 -7.83
CA TRP A 325 -11.84 -3.70 -7.48
C TRP A 325 -11.54 -4.70 -8.60
N GLN A 326 -11.58 -4.26 -9.87
CA GLN A 326 -11.21 -5.07 -11.03
C GLN A 326 -9.74 -5.51 -11.00
N ALA A 327 -8.85 -4.62 -10.53
CA ALA A 327 -7.42 -4.91 -10.41
C ALA A 327 -7.12 -5.93 -9.30
N LEU A 328 -8.07 -6.15 -8.38
CA LEU A 328 -7.92 -7.11 -7.30
C LEU A 328 -8.36 -8.53 -7.70
N ILE A 329 -9.10 -8.70 -8.79
CA ILE A 329 -9.64 -10.01 -9.21
C ILE A 329 -8.55 -11.08 -9.30
N PRO A 330 -7.41 -10.87 -10.00
CA PRO A 330 -6.37 -11.90 -10.12
C PRO A 330 -5.76 -12.26 -8.76
N ILE A 331 -5.56 -11.25 -7.90
CA ILE A 331 -4.96 -11.40 -6.57
C ILE A 331 -5.90 -12.21 -5.66
N MET A 332 -7.20 -11.94 -5.72
CA MET A 332 -8.19 -12.66 -4.93
C MET A 332 -8.34 -14.11 -5.39
N THR A 333 -8.28 -14.37 -6.70
CA THR A 333 -8.27 -15.74 -7.24
C THR A 333 -7.05 -16.51 -6.76
N GLU A 334 -5.86 -15.89 -6.78
CA GLU A 334 -4.63 -16.49 -6.25
C GLU A 334 -4.77 -16.81 -4.76
N LEU A 335 -5.23 -15.85 -3.94
CA LEU A 335 -5.42 -16.06 -2.50
C LEU A 335 -6.46 -17.15 -2.16
N ILE A 336 -7.48 -17.33 -3.00
CA ILE A 336 -8.43 -18.44 -2.88
C ILE A 336 -7.79 -19.77 -3.24
N ASN A 337 -7.02 -19.82 -4.34
CA ASN A 337 -6.33 -21.03 -4.78
C ASN A 337 -5.26 -21.47 -3.77
N ASP A 338 -4.59 -20.52 -3.12
CA ASP A 338 -3.66 -20.75 -2.02
C ASP A 338 -4.36 -21.20 -0.72
N GLY A 339 -5.69 -21.22 -0.69
CA GLY A 339 -6.47 -21.57 0.48
C GLY A 339 -6.39 -20.55 1.61
N LYS A 340 -6.01 -19.30 1.33
CA LYS A 340 -5.94 -18.22 2.34
C LYS A 340 -7.28 -17.49 2.51
N LEU A 341 -8.13 -17.54 1.48
CA LEU A 341 -9.45 -16.92 1.47
C LEU A 341 -10.51 -17.91 0.98
N SER A 342 -11.73 -17.79 1.50
CA SER A 342 -12.92 -18.43 0.97
C SER A 342 -13.95 -17.37 0.63
N LYS A 343 -14.83 -17.69 -0.33
CA LYS A 343 -15.91 -16.81 -0.78
C LYS A 343 -17.24 -17.51 -0.54
N ASP A 344 -18.14 -16.85 0.17
CA ASP A 344 -19.49 -17.38 0.39
C ASP A 344 -20.43 -17.12 -0.80
N LYS A 345 -21.67 -17.60 -0.67
CA LYS A 345 -22.71 -17.46 -1.70
C LYS A 345 -23.13 -16.00 -1.91
N ASP A 346 -22.95 -15.15 -0.92
CA ASP A 346 -23.30 -13.72 -0.95
C ASP A 346 -22.15 -12.84 -1.50
N GLY A 347 -21.02 -13.48 -1.85
CA GLY A 347 -19.84 -12.84 -2.42
C GLY A 347 -18.98 -12.11 -1.39
N ILE A 348 -19.14 -12.45 -0.11
CA ILE A 348 -18.31 -11.96 0.99
C ILE A 348 -17.11 -12.89 1.13
N TYR A 349 -15.94 -12.30 1.34
CA TYR A 349 -14.69 -13.03 1.50
C TYR A 349 -14.38 -13.20 2.99
N HIS A 350 -13.87 -14.39 3.34
CA HIS A 350 -13.49 -14.79 4.69
C HIS A 350 -12.07 -15.38 4.67
N ILE A 351 -11.33 -15.26 5.76
CA ILE A 351 -10.08 -16.01 5.94
C ILE A 351 -10.42 -17.46 6.25
N VAL A 352 -9.69 -18.39 5.61
CA VAL A 352 -9.82 -19.84 5.82
C VAL A 352 -8.98 -20.29 7.00
#